data_AF-A0A1S3QFX6-F1
#
_entry.id   AF-A0A1S3QFX6-F1
#
_cell.length_a   1.000
_cell.length_b   1.000
_cell.length_c   1.000
_cell.angle_alpha   90.00
_cell.angle_beta   90.00
_cell.angle_gamma   90.00
#
_symmetry.space_group_name_H-M   'P 1'
#
loop_
_entity.id
_entity.type
_entity.pdbx_description
1 polymer ?
#
loop_
_entity_poly.entity_id
_entity_poly.type
_entity_poly.pdbx_seq_one_letter_code
_entity_poly.pdbx_strand_id
1 'polypeptide(L)'
;MVCIVLCVCQVCPETNTVVINIGLLLLAFSNPEEEHCRPNTYHSSLQVSWDLNTGVCHTVGVGDLTEVKGQTSGSVWSSYRKSCVNTVMKWLVPESSSRYINRMTNEALHKGSSLQVLADSDRSTWIIL
;
A
#
# COMPACT_ATOMS: atom_id res chain seq x y z
N MET A 1 -16.19 -11.48 10.44
CA MET A 1 -14.91 -10.82 10.77
C MET A 1 -14.40 -10.18 9.49
N VAL A 2 -14.10 -8.88 9.51
CA VAL A 2 -13.49 -8.17 8.37
C VAL A 2 -12.05 -7.86 8.74
N CYS A 3 -11.10 -8.21 7.89
CA CYS A 3 -9.69 -7.86 8.07
C CYS A 3 -9.30 -6.81 7.04
N ILE A 4 -8.53 -5.80 7.46
CA ILE A 4 -8.19 -4.64 6.66
C ILE A 4 -6.68 -4.44 6.62
N VAL A 5 -6.13 -4.13 5.44
CA VAL A 5 -4.74 -3.69 5.26
C VAL A 5 -4.71 -2.42 4.43
N LEU A 6 -4.12 -1.36 4.99
CA LEU A 6 -4.01 -0.06 4.33
C LEU A 6 -2.66 0.09 3.62
N CYS A 7 -2.67 0.71 2.44
CA CYS A 7 -1.46 1.11 1.72
C CYS A 7 -1.63 2.54 1.22
N VAL A 8 -0.72 3.44 1.59
CA VAL A 8 -0.69 4.81 1.05
C VAL A 8 -0.16 4.74 -0.37
N CYS A 9 -0.98 5.16 -1.33
CA CYS A 9 -0.61 5.17 -2.75
C CYS A 9 -0.01 6.50 -3.18
N GLN A 10 -0.54 7.62 -2.66
CA GLN A 10 -0.07 8.96 -3.01
C GLN A 10 -0.37 9.95 -1.89
N VAL A 11 0.49 10.95 -1.73
CA VAL A 11 0.26 12.12 -0.89
C VAL A 11 0.49 13.35 -1.76
N CYS A 12 -0.51 14.21 -1.91
CA CYS A 12 -0.39 15.49 -2.61
C CYS A 12 -0.35 16.62 -1.57
N PRO A 13 0.81 17.21 -1.29
CA PRO A 13 0.93 18.27 -0.30
C PRO A 13 0.23 19.58 -0.74
N GLU A 14 0.15 19.85 -2.05
CA GLU A 14 -0.48 21.06 -2.57
C GLU A 14 -2.00 21.11 -2.32
N THR A 15 -2.70 19.97 -2.44
CA THR A 15 -4.13 19.85 -2.15
C THR A 15 -4.42 19.26 -0.77
N ASN A 16 -3.37 18.97 0.01
CA ASN A 16 -3.43 18.28 1.29
C ASN A 16 -4.27 16.99 1.25
N THR A 17 -4.10 16.20 0.19
CA THR A 17 -4.91 15.00 -0.08
C THR A 17 -4.05 13.74 -0.01
N VAL A 18 -4.56 12.71 0.65
CA VAL A 18 -3.92 11.38 0.71
C VAL A 18 -4.78 10.36 -0.02
N VAL A 19 -4.19 9.63 -0.97
CA VAL A 19 -4.84 8.51 -1.64
C VAL A 19 -4.40 7.20 -0.98
N ILE A 20 -5.37 6.44 -0.48
CA ILE A 20 -5.15 5.19 0.25
C ILE A 20 -5.86 4.07 -0.50
N ASN A 21 -5.18 2.94 -0.65
CA ASN A 21 -5.81 1.68 -1.03
C ASN A 21 -6.07 0.86 0.24
N ILE A 22 -7.26 0.28 0.32
CA ILE A 22 -7.76 -0.47 1.48
C ILE A 22 -8.04 -1.89 1.02
N GLY A 23 -7.14 -2.82 1.33
CA GLY A 23 -7.34 -4.25 1.10
C GLY A 23 -8.30 -4.81 2.13
N LEU A 24 -9.30 -5.57 1.69
CA LEU A 24 -10.37 -6.12 2.52
C LEU A 24 -10.42 -7.64 2.37
N LEU A 25 -10.54 -8.34 3.50
CA LEU A 25 -11.02 -9.72 3.57
C LEU A 25 -12.37 -9.70 4.28
N LEU A 26 -13.41 -10.15 3.60
CA LEU A 26 -14.79 -10.09 4.06
C LEU A 26 -15.58 -11.34 3.70
N LEU A 27 -16.73 -11.51 4.35
CA LEU A 27 -17.70 -12.56 4.02
C LEU A 27 -18.84 -11.97 3.21
N ALA A 28 -19.21 -12.60 2.10
CA ALA A 28 -20.35 -12.21 1.29
C ALA A 28 -21.10 -13.46 0.80
N PHE A 29 -22.39 -13.32 0.52
CA PHE A 29 -23.14 -14.36 -0.17
C PHE A 29 -22.82 -14.31 -1.66
N SER A 30 -22.75 -15.48 -2.28
CA SER A 30 -22.75 -15.64 -3.73
C SER A 30 -24.12 -15.27 -4.33
N ASN A 31 -24.29 -15.45 -5.64
CA ASN A 31 -25.49 -15.06 -6.40
C ASN A 31 -26.81 -15.41 -5.68
N PRO A 32 -27.83 -14.55 -5.78
CA PRO A 32 -29.08 -14.67 -5.03
C PRO A 32 -29.99 -15.83 -5.48
N GLU A 33 -29.63 -16.56 -6.55
CA GLU A 33 -30.48 -17.59 -7.16
C GLU A 33 -30.38 -18.96 -6.46
N GLU A 34 -29.44 -19.16 -5.54
CA GLU A 34 -29.27 -20.42 -4.82
C GLU A 34 -29.92 -20.35 -3.42
N GLU A 35 -31.08 -20.99 -3.26
CA GLU A 35 -31.67 -21.24 -1.94
C GLU A 35 -30.69 -22.06 -1.09
N HIS A 36 -30.26 -21.50 0.05
CA HIS A 36 -29.29 -22.04 1.04
C HIS A 36 -27.80 -21.71 0.83
N CYS A 37 -27.44 -20.60 0.18
CA CYS A 37 -26.04 -20.17 0.11
C CYS A 37 -25.42 -19.91 1.50
N ARG A 38 -24.29 -20.57 1.78
CA ARG A 38 -23.38 -20.17 2.87
C ARG A 38 -22.52 -18.99 2.38
N PRO A 39 -22.19 -18.02 3.24
CA PRO A 39 -21.30 -16.94 2.84
C PRO A 39 -19.88 -17.47 2.60
N ASN A 40 -19.26 -17.03 1.51
CA ASN A 40 -17.87 -17.35 1.18
C ASN A 40 -16.95 -16.21 1.60
N THR A 41 -15.65 -16.49 1.70
CA THR A 41 -14.62 -15.48 1.98
C THR A 41 -14.14 -14.86 0.68
N TYR A 42 -14.13 -13.53 0.61
CA TYR A 42 -13.72 -12.76 -0.54
C TYR A 42 -12.63 -11.76 -0.17
N HIS A 43 -11.77 -11.48 -1.13
CA HIS A 43 -10.86 -10.36 -1.13
C HIS A 43 -11.34 -9.28 -2.10
N SER A 44 -11.23 -8.01 -1.70
CA SER A 44 -11.47 -6.83 -2.54
C SER A 44 -10.57 -5.68 -2.08
N SER A 45 -10.59 -4.58 -2.83
CA SER A 45 -9.87 -3.35 -2.49
C SER A 45 -10.75 -2.12 -2.68
N LEU A 46 -10.71 -1.18 -1.74
CA LEU A 46 -11.32 0.14 -1.89
C LEU A 46 -10.23 1.19 -2.01
N GLN A 47 -10.33 2.05 -3.01
CA GLN A 47 -9.49 3.23 -3.12
C GLN A 47 -10.25 4.44 -2.60
N VAL A 48 -9.61 5.19 -1.71
CA VAL A 48 -10.19 6.41 -1.11
C VAL A 48 -9.23 7.58 -1.25
N SER A 49 -9.77 8.77 -1.37
CA SER A 49 -9.06 10.03 -1.20
C SER A 49 -9.49 10.67 0.12
N TRP A 50 -8.52 11.10 0.91
CA TRP A 50 -8.73 11.72 2.20
C TRP A 50 -8.18 13.15 2.17
N ASP A 51 -9.07 14.13 2.33
CA ASP A 51 -8.72 15.53 2.45
C ASP A 51 -8.33 15.82 3.91
N LEU A 52 -7.07 16.18 4.14
CA LEU A 52 -6.54 16.47 5.46
C LEU A 52 -6.94 17.85 5.99
N ASN A 53 -7.42 18.77 5.13
CA ASN A 53 -7.93 20.07 5.57
C ASN A 53 -9.31 19.93 6.23
N THR A 54 -10.20 19.14 5.61
CA THR A 54 -11.59 18.97 6.05
C THR A 54 -11.82 17.69 6.86
N GLY A 55 -10.93 16.71 6.74
CA GLY A 55 -11.08 15.37 7.29
C GLY A 55 -12.00 14.46 6.45
N VAL A 56 -12.58 14.96 5.36
CA VAL A 56 -13.55 14.20 4.55
C VAL A 56 -12.85 13.13 3.71
N CYS A 57 -13.44 11.95 3.69
CA CYS A 57 -12.96 10.80 2.92
C CYS A 57 -13.94 10.47 1.79
N HIS A 58 -13.46 10.43 0.55
CA HIS A 58 -14.24 10.13 -0.64
C HIS A 58 -13.79 8.80 -1.26
N THR A 59 -14.74 7.96 -1.65
CA THR A 59 -14.46 6.75 -2.42
C THR A 59 -14.07 7.12 -3.84
N VAL A 60 -12.90 6.66 -4.28
CA VAL A 60 -12.36 6.87 -5.63
C VAL A 60 -12.55 5.63 -6.50
N GLY A 61 -12.49 4.44 -5.89
CA GLY A 61 -12.64 3.18 -6.61
C GLY A 61 -13.08 2.05 -5.70
N VAL A 62 -13.85 1.13 -6.27
CA VAL A 62 -14.32 -0.10 -5.61
C VAL A 62 -13.91 -1.26 -6.48
N GLY A 63 -13.12 -2.18 -5.94
CA GLY A 63 -12.71 -3.40 -6.62
C GLY A 63 -13.75 -4.51 -6.52
N ASP A 64 -13.74 -5.40 -7.50
CA ASP A 64 -14.61 -6.58 -7.50
C ASP A 64 -14.30 -7.53 -6.33
N LEU A 65 -15.30 -8.35 -5.97
CA LEU A 65 -15.12 -9.43 -5.01
C LEU A 65 -14.43 -10.62 -5.69
N THR A 66 -13.27 -11.00 -5.19
CA THR A 66 -12.52 -12.19 -5.65
C THR A 66 -12.55 -13.26 -4.58
N GLU A 67 -13.08 -14.44 -4.90
CA GLU A 67 -13.26 -15.51 -3.91
C GLU A 67 -11.91 -16.10 -3.48
N VAL A 68 -11.71 -16.27 -2.17
CA VAL A 68 -10.48 -16.78 -1.59
C VAL A 68 -10.58 -18.31 -1.46
N LYS A 69 -10.06 -19.04 -2.46
CA LYS A 69 -10.10 -20.51 -2.51
C LYS A 69 -8.77 -21.13 -2.11
N GLY A 70 -8.68 -21.65 -0.88
CA GLY A 70 -7.50 -22.38 -0.39
C GLY A 70 -6.23 -21.54 -0.20
N GLN A 71 -6.31 -20.22 -0.38
CA GLN A 71 -5.21 -19.30 -0.13
C GLN A 71 -5.09 -18.99 1.37
N THR A 72 -3.86 -18.82 1.85
CA THR A 72 -3.62 -18.33 3.21
C THR A 72 -3.81 -16.81 3.27
N SER A 73 -4.16 -16.28 4.43
CA SER A 73 -4.24 -14.82 4.62
C SER A 73 -2.95 -14.12 4.23
N GLY A 74 -1.78 -14.73 4.52
CA GLY A 74 -0.48 -14.22 4.14
C GLY A 74 -0.28 -14.10 2.63
N SER A 75 -0.74 -15.08 1.83
CA SER A 75 -0.61 -15.02 0.37
C SER A 75 -1.54 -13.97 -0.24
N VAL A 76 -2.77 -13.83 0.29
CA VAL A 76 -3.70 -12.76 -0.11
C VAL A 76 -3.07 -11.38 0.13
N TRP A 77 -2.56 -11.11 1.34
CA TRP A 77 -1.94 -9.82 1.66
C TRP A 77 -0.62 -9.56 0.95
N SER A 78 0.14 -10.60 0.62
CA SER A 78 1.33 -10.50 -0.23
C SER A 78 0.95 -10.07 -1.65
N SER A 79 -0.07 -10.71 -2.24
CA SER A 79 -0.58 -10.36 -3.57
C SER A 79 -1.13 -8.93 -3.62
N TYR A 80 -1.94 -8.55 -2.62
CA TYR A 80 -2.46 -7.20 -2.45
C TYR A 80 -1.35 -6.14 -2.40
N ARG A 81 -0.30 -6.35 -1.58
CA ARG A 81 0.82 -5.40 -1.48
C ARG A 81 1.63 -5.31 -2.77
N LYS A 82 1.82 -6.43 -3.48
CA LYS A 82 2.43 -6.42 -4.82
C LYS A 82 1.61 -5.57 -5.80
N SER A 83 0.28 -5.67 -5.78
CA SER A 83 -0.59 -4.83 -6.58
C SER A 83 -0.42 -3.34 -6.24
N CYS A 84 -0.34 -2.98 -4.96
CA CYS A 84 -0.10 -1.60 -4.54
C CYS A 84 1.25 -1.07 -5.03
N VAL A 85 2.32 -1.85 -4.91
CA VAL A 85 3.65 -1.51 -5.45
C VAL A 85 3.59 -1.31 -6.96
N ASN A 86 2.92 -2.21 -7.69
CA ASN A 86 2.77 -2.09 -9.14
C ASN A 86 2.04 -0.80 -9.52
N THR A 87 0.98 -0.42 -8.80
CA THR A 87 0.28 0.84 -9.04
C THR A 87 1.19 2.04 -8.77
N VAL A 88 1.86 2.10 -7.61
CA VAL A 88 2.78 3.21 -7.29
C VAL A 88 3.89 3.33 -8.34
N MET A 89 4.49 2.21 -8.73
CA MET A 89 5.55 2.20 -9.74
C MET A 89 5.05 2.57 -11.15
N LYS A 90 3.84 2.17 -11.51
CA LYS A 90 3.22 2.53 -12.80
C LYS A 90 2.99 4.04 -12.95
N TRP A 91 2.70 4.72 -11.84
CA TRP A 91 2.40 6.16 -11.81
C TRP A 91 3.54 7.01 -11.25
N LEU A 92 4.74 6.45 -11.10
CA LEU A 92 5.88 7.15 -10.53
C LEU A 92 6.37 8.27 -11.46
N VAL A 93 6.43 9.50 -10.93
CA VAL A 93 7.00 10.66 -11.61
C VAL A 93 8.21 11.14 -10.80
N PRO A 94 9.41 11.30 -11.41
CA PRO A 94 10.59 11.79 -10.70
C PRO A 94 10.36 13.17 -10.07
N GLU A 95 10.80 13.33 -8.82
CA GLU A 95 10.75 14.60 -8.09
C GLU A 95 12.10 15.34 -8.13
N SER A 96 12.09 16.63 -7.77
CA SER A 96 13.32 17.41 -7.64
C SER A 96 14.18 16.92 -6.47
N SER A 97 15.50 17.03 -6.59
CA SER A 97 16.46 16.66 -5.53
C SER A 97 16.32 17.45 -4.23
N SER A 98 15.50 18.50 -4.16
CA SER A 98 15.22 19.23 -2.91
C SER A 98 13.94 18.78 -2.20
N ARG A 99 13.13 17.93 -2.82
CA ARG A 99 11.82 17.49 -2.31
C ARG A 99 11.81 16.05 -1.79
N TYR A 100 12.84 15.28 -2.08
CA TYR A 100 12.93 13.89 -1.63
C TYR A 100 12.92 13.77 -0.11
N ILE A 101 12.36 12.67 0.37
CA ILE A 101 12.38 12.31 1.78
C ILE A 101 13.65 11.49 2.05
N ASN A 102 14.62 12.09 2.73
CA ASN A 102 15.85 11.39 3.10
C ASN A 102 15.57 10.27 4.11
N ARG A 103 15.91 9.03 3.77
CA ARG A 103 15.74 7.84 4.62
C ARG A 103 17.09 7.20 4.92
N MET A 104 17.57 7.36 6.16
CA MET A 104 18.82 6.77 6.64
C MET A 104 18.54 5.52 7.48
N THR A 105 19.24 4.41 7.20
CA THR A 105 19.14 3.16 7.98
C THR A 105 20.45 2.38 7.90
N ASN A 106 20.94 1.83 9.02
CA ASN A 106 22.04 0.87 9.05
C ASN A 106 21.63 -0.35 9.87
N GLU A 107 21.48 -1.50 9.21
CA GLU A 107 20.93 -2.71 9.82
C GLU A 107 22.03 -3.66 10.33
N ALA A 108 23.25 -3.17 10.58
CA ALA A 108 24.40 -3.97 11.01
C ALA A 108 24.07 -4.94 12.17
N LEU A 109 23.38 -4.45 13.21
CA LEU A 109 23.03 -5.26 14.38
C LEU A 109 21.86 -6.23 14.13
N HIS A 110 21.00 -5.95 13.14
CA HIS A 110 19.79 -6.73 12.87
C HIS A 110 19.98 -7.77 11.77
N LYS A 111 20.83 -7.47 10.77
CA LYS A 111 21.08 -8.33 9.60
C LYS A 111 22.53 -8.80 9.51
N GLY A 112 23.38 -8.40 10.45
CA GLY A 112 24.78 -8.82 10.53
C GLY A 112 25.68 -8.20 9.46
N SER A 113 25.24 -7.15 8.77
CA SER A 113 26.00 -6.49 7.70
C SER A 113 25.81 -4.98 7.77
N SER A 114 26.91 -4.24 7.89
CA SER A 114 26.92 -2.78 7.93
C SER A 114 26.91 -2.18 6.53
N LEU A 115 26.45 -0.93 6.43
CA LEU A 115 26.72 -0.08 5.26
C LEU A 115 28.24 0.07 5.04
N GLN A 116 28.64 0.22 3.78
CA GLN A 116 30.03 0.46 3.38
C GLN A 116 30.33 1.97 3.24
N VAL A 117 29.33 2.77 2.87
CA VAL A 117 29.50 4.19 2.54
C VAL A 117 28.32 5.00 3.04
N LEU A 118 28.58 6.18 3.59
CA LEU A 118 27.60 7.26 3.74
C LEU A 118 27.91 8.34 2.69
N ALA A 119 26.97 8.60 1.78
CA ALA A 119 27.17 9.52 0.68
C ALA A 119 26.35 10.81 0.89
N ASP A 120 27.00 11.95 0.72
CA ASP A 120 26.40 13.26 0.51
C ASP A 120 26.42 13.55 -0.99
N SER A 121 25.27 13.43 -1.65
CA SER A 121 25.12 13.65 -3.09
C SER A 121 25.35 15.09 -3.49
N ASP A 122 24.92 16.05 -2.67
CA ASP A 122 24.96 17.48 -3.00
C ASP A 122 26.39 18.00 -2.98
N ARG A 123 27.21 17.47 -2.07
CA ARG A 123 28.63 17.83 -1.93
C ARG A 123 29.58 16.82 -2.56
N SER A 124 29.06 15.79 -3.22
CA SER A 124 29.86 14.68 -3.77
C SER A 124 30.88 14.12 -2.75
N THR A 125 30.49 14.02 -1.48
CA THR A 125 31.38 13.67 -0.35
C THR A 125 30.98 12.33 0.24
N TRP A 126 31.95 11.44 0.42
CA TRP A 126 31.71 10.05 0.85
C TRP A 126 32.48 9.76 2.14
N ILE A 127 31.82 9.11 3.10
CA ILE A 127 32.44 8.57 4.32
C ILE A 127 32.49 7.05 4.17
N ILE A 128 33.68 6.46 4.25
CA ILE A 128 33.89 5.02 4.21
C ILE A 128 33.81 4.45 5.63
N LEU A 129 33.10 3.34 5.82
CA LEU A 129 32.82 2.70 7.12
C LEU A 129 33.58 1.38 7.33
#